data_AF-A0AAN7VV80-F1
#
_entry.id   AF-A0AAN7VV80-F1
#
_cell.length_a   1.000
_cell.length_b   1.000
_cell.length_c   1.000
_cell.angle_alpha   90.00
_cell.angle_beta   90.00
_cell.angle_gamma   90.00
#
_symmetry.space_group_name_H-M   'P 1'
#
loop_
_entity.id
_entity.type
_entity.pdbx_description
1 polymer ?
#
loop_
_entity_poly.entity_id
_entity_poly.type
_entity_poly.pdbx_seq_one_letter_code
_entity_poly.pdbx_strand_id
1 'polypeptide(L)'
;MENKTKKFKPYLKSPRYLPGQIDRDTITHDLRNYNNHHTKPFLMNPHKYVNSQRLVNDRYRMSEINRQNQQMIKKINVINRNGGWVDTFNPIAYADKTKWRAHELEMQEIDRNNLVTYHKIVNAKSEYDTRDLAEYWKYVVEKLKNSSKYPCILFDKKSLDFIIRQEPSISCICARLEKERPRVFMDFRVKNGVYLGRIIIELYNDIVPVTVQNFLSICCKMDGLTYKNCQVHRVAPGQYIETGDITKGNGKGGISIYGETFPEENHKLRHSKMGVLSMVSVGKKLNNSQFSITLTAIKKFDGLRVAFGKVIKGNTTLCKMDGLGRKYGRPIAPILIYNCGKFINGKTPTVLRKFKY
;
A
#
# COMPACT_ATOMS: atom_id res chain seq x y z
N MET A 1 33.21 -35.88 0.10
CA MET A 1 32.48 -35.05 -0.88
C MET A 1 31.01 -35.04 -0.49
N GLU A 2 30.55 -33.95 0.14
CA GLU A 2 29.17 -33.84 0.63
C GLU A 2 28.18 -33.74 -0.53
N ASN A 3 27.34 -34.76 -0.68
CA ASN A 3 26.21 -34.77 -1.61
C ASN A 3 25.13 -33.81 -1.12
N LYS A 4 25.05 -32.63 -1.72
CA LYS A 4 23.95 -31.67 -1.52
C LYS A 4 22.65 -32.26 -2.09
N THR A 5 21.82 -32.84 -1.22
CA THR A 5 20.42 -33.18 -1.54
C THR A 5 19.65 -31.88 -1.80
N LYS A 6 19.30 -31.62 -3.06
CA LYS A 6 18.42 -30.50 -3.44
C LYS A 6 17.00 -30.79 -2.92
N LYS A 7 16.66 -30.26 -1.74
CA LYS A 7 15.28 -30.24 -1.25
C LYS A 7 14.45 -29.30 -2.12
N PHE A 8 13.49 -29.85 -2.86
CA PHE A 8 12.52 -29.09 -3.65
C PHE A 8 11.61 -28.29 -2.70
N LYS A 9 11.43 -26.99 -2.94
CA LYS A 9 10.45 -26.16 -2.22
C LYS A 9 9.17 -26.07 -3.06
N PRO A 10 8.05 -26.68 -2.66
CA PRO A 10 6.81 -26.56 -3.41
C PRO A 10 6.29 -25.12 -3.35
N TYR A 11 5.71 -24.67 -4.47
CA TYR A 11 5.00 -23.39 -4.55
C TYR A 11 3.84 -23.35 -3.55
N LEU A 12 3.62 -22.19 -2.92
CA LEU A 12 2.39 -21.88 -2.18
C LEU A 12 1.19 -21.96 -3.14
N LYS A 13 0.63 -23.15 -3.33
CA LYS A 13 -0.76 -23.29 -3.74
C LYS A 13 -1.62 -23.22 -2.48
N SER A 14 -2.81 -22.64 -2.64
CA SER A 14 -3.89 -22.68 -1.65
C SER A 14 -3.93 -24.03 -0.95
N PRO A 15 -4.22 -24.07 0.37
CA PRO A 15 -4.29 -25.33 1.08
C PRO A 15 -5.19 -26.28 0.31
N ARG A 16 -4.73 -27.52 0.11
CA ARG A 16 -5.43 -28.53 -0.69
C ARG A 16 -6.84 -28.82 -0.13
N TYR A 17 -7.12 -28.34 1.07
CA TYR A 17 -8.32 -28.56 1.87
C TYR A 17 -8.73 -27.28 2.59
N LEU A 18 -10.04 -27.04 2.74
CA LEU A 18 -10.55 -25.90 3.51
C LEU A 18 -10.35 -26.13 5.03
N PRO A 19 -10.27 -25.06 5.83
CA PRO A 19 -10.12 -25.18 7.28
C PRO A 19 -11.20 -26.08 7.90
N GLY A 20 -10.80 -27.15 8.61
CA GLY A 20 -11.71 -28.05 9.34
C GLY A 20 -12.24 -29.26 8.54
N GLN A 21 -11.80 -29.49 7.30
CA GLN A 21 -12.22 -30.65 6.51
C GLN A 21 -11.49 -31.97 6.86
N ILE A 22 -10.32 -31.91 7.51
CA ILE A 22 -9.49 -33.10 7.78
C ILE A 22 -8.77 -32.94 9.11
N ASP A 23 -8.55 -34.08 9.78
CA ASP A 23 -7.74 -34.17 10.98
C ASP A 23 -6.25 -33.81 10.75
N ARG A 24 -5.62 -33.24 11.79
CA ARG A 24 -4.24 -32.73 11.74
C ARG A 24 -3.22 -33.82 11.48
N ASP A 25 -3.44 -35.03 11.96
CA ASP A 25 -2.47 -36.13 11.80
C ASP A 25 -2.45 -36.64 10.35
N THR A 26 -3.62 -36.62 9.71
CA THR A 26 -3.73 -36.99 8.29
C THR A 26 -3.06 -35.95 7.39
N ILE A 27 -3.20 -34.66 7.72
CA ILE A 27 -2.51 -33.56 7.01
C ILE A 27 -1.00 -33.68 7.13
N THR A 28 -0.48 -34.00 8.32
CA THR A 28 0.97 -34.13 8.53
C THR A 28 1.56 -35.38 7.87
N HIS A 29 0.81 -36.50 7.83
CA HIS A 29 1.20 -37.70 7.09
C HIS A 29 1.32 -37.44 5.57
N ASP A 30 0.33 -36.78 4.98
CA ASP A 30 0.32 -36.43 3.55
C ASP A 30 1.47 -35.48 3.17
N LEU A 31 1.79 -34.51 4.04
CA LEU A 31 2.91 -33.58 3.84
C LEU A 31 4.28 -34.28 3.92
N ARG A 32 4.44 -35.27 4.80
CA ARG A 32 5.68 -36.06 4.91
C ARG A 32 5.92 -36.90 3.65
N ASN A 33 4.88 -37.58 3.16
CA ASN A 33 4.98 -38.43 1.96
C ASN A 33 5.18 -37.61 0.69
N TYR A 34 4.55 -36.43 0.57
CA TYR A 34 4.72 -35.55 -0.58
C TYR A 34 6.16 -35.04 -0.76
N ASN A 35 6.93 -34.94 0.33
CA ASN A 35 8.33 -34.50 0.31
C ASN A 35 9.33 -35.63 -0.03
N ASN A 36 8.89 -36.90 -0.07
CA ASN A 36 9.71 -38.04 -0.47
C ASN A 36 9.50 -38.33 -1.97
N HIS A 37 10.28 -37.65 -2.83
CA HIS A 37 10.12 -37.56 -4.29
C HIS A 37 10.28 -38.85 -5.13
N HIS A 38 10.27 -40.04 -4.51
CA HIS A 38 10.50 -41.33 -5.21
C HIS A 38 9.36 -42.35 -5.10
N THR A 39 8.21 -41.96 -4.56
CA THR A 39 7.04 -42.86 -4.45
C THR A 39 5.93 -42.44 -5.42
N LYS A 40 5.22 -43.41 -6.03
CA LYS A 40 4.03 -43.14 -6.85
C LYS A 40 3.02 -42.32 -6.01
N PRO A 41 2.33 -41.32 -6.59
CA PRO A 41 1.32 -40.57 -5.86
C PRO A 41 0.27 -41.52 -5.27
N PHE A 42 -0.04 -41.36 -3.98
CA PHE A 42 -1.00 -42.21 -3.29
C PHE A 42 -2.39 -42.14 -3.95
N LEU A 43 -3.08 -43.27 -3.98
CA LEU A 43 -4.49 -43.33 -4.35
C LEU A 43 -5.29 -42.56 -3.28
N MET A 44 -5.81 -41.38 -3.63
CA MET A 44 -6.67 -40.61 -2.74
C MET A 44 -7.93 -41.44 -2.46
N ASN A 45 -8.12 -41.88 -1.21
CA ASN A 45 -9.38 -42.47 -0.80
C ASN A 45 -10.35 -41.33 -0.42
N PRO A 46 -11.39 -41.03 -1.22
CA PRO A 46 -12.26 -39.88 -1.00
C PRO A 46 -12.97 -39.92 0.35
N HIS A 47 -13.21 -41.12 0.90
CA HIS A 47 -13.90 -41.33 2.16
C HIS A 47 -13.13 -40.83 3.39
N LYS A 48 -11.80 -40.60 3.29
CA LYS A 48 -11.00 -40.00 4.39
C LYS A 48 -11.12 -38.48 4.45
N TYR A 49 -11.50 -37.84 3.36
CA TYR A 49 -11.49 -36.38 3.21
C TYR A 49 -12.88 -35.76 3.18
N VAL A 50 -13.91 -36.60 3.13
CA VAL A 50 -15.30 -36.21 3.04
C VAL A 50 -16.09 -37.03 4.04
N ASN A 51 -16.63 -36.37 5.07
CA ASN A 51 -17.51 -37.02 6.03
C ASN A 51 -18.84 -37.33 5.32
N SER A 52 -19.05 -38.61 4.99
CA SER A 52 -20.23 -39.10 4.28
C SER A 52 -21.52 -38.70 4.98
N GLN A 53 -21.54 -38.70 6.32
CA GLN A 53 -22.71 -38.32 7.09
C GLN A 53 -23.08 -36.84 6.92
N ARG A 54 -22.08 -35.94 6.87
CA ARG A 54 -22.33 -34.51 6.65
C ARG A 54 -22.89 -34.23 5.27
N LEU A 55 -22.35 -34.88 4.23
CA LEU A 55 -22.88 -34.74 2.88
C LEU A 55 -24.33 -35.24 2.77
N VAL A 56 -24.64 -36.35 3.44
CA VAL A 56 -26.00 -36.89 3.50
C VAL A 56 -26.92 -35.89 4.20
N ASN A 57 -26.51 -35.32 5.34
CA ASN A 57 -27.30 -34.32 6.07
C ASN A 57 -27.50 -33.03 5.26
N ASP A 58 -26.47 -32.54 4.59
CA ASP A 58 -26.56 -31.35 3.73
C ASP A 58 -27.47 -31.61 2.52
N ARG A 59 -27.43 -32.81 1.94
CA ARG A 59 -28.35 -33.23 0.88
C ARG A 59 -29.80 -33.22 1.39
N TYR A 60 -30.07 -33.76 2.57
CA TYR A 60 -31.40 -33.70 3.17
C TYR A 60 -31.85 -32.27 3.44
N ARG A 61 -30.98 -31.42 4.01
CA ARG A 61 -31.29 -30.01 4.28
C ARG A 61 -31.60 -29.23 3.00
N MET A 62 -30.81 -29.44 1.95
CA MET A 62 -31.01 -28.78 0.65
C MET A 62 -32.32 -29.25 0.01
N SER A 63 -32.62 -30.56 0.08
CA SER A 63 -33.89 -31.11 -0.38
C SER A 63 -35.08 -30.50 0.34
N GLU A 64 -34.98 -30.30 1.66
CA GLU A 64 -36.03 -29.74 2.48
C GLU A 64 -36.29 -28.26 2.18
N ILE A 65 -35.22 -27.47 2.05
CA ILE A 65 -35.32 -26.06 1.62
C ILE A 65 -35.97 -25.98 0.24
N ASN A 66 -35.57 -26.83 -0.69
CA ASN A 66 -36.11 -26.81 -2.04
C ASN A 66 -37.59 -27.22 -2.05
N ARG A 67 -37.98 -28.19 -1.22
CA ARG A 67 -39.38 -28.58 -1.00
C ARG A 67 -40.22 -27.43 -0.45
N GLN A 68 -39.70 -26.72 0.55
CA GLN A 68 -40.37 -25.56 1.15
C GLN A 68 -40.52 -24.41 0.15
N ASN A 69 -39.48 -24.12 -0.64
CA ASN A 69 -39.54 -23.09 -1.69
C ASN A 69 -40.55 -23.45 -2.77
N GLN A 70 -40.59 -24.72 -3.21
CA GLN A 70 -41.59 -25.18 -4.17
C GLN A 70 -43.02 -25.07 -3.61
N GLN A 71 -43.22 -25.38 -2.32
CA GLN A 71 -44.51 -25.18 -1.67
C GLN A 71 -44.90 -23.70 -1.59
N MET A 72 -43.94 -22.83 -1.29
CA MET A 72 -44.16 -21.38 -1.26
C MET A 72 -44.57 -20.85 -2.63
N ILE A 73 -43.85 -21.23 -3.69
CA ILE A 73 -44.17 -20.83 -5.07
C ILE A 73 -45.54 -21.37 -5.49
N LYS A 74 -45.87 -22.63 -5.12
CA LYS A 74 -47.21 -23.19 -5.36
C LYS A 74 -48.29 -22.38 -4.65
N LYS A 75 -48.08 -22.01 -3.37
CA LYS A 75 -49.03 -21.17 -2.61
C LYS A 75 -49.19 -19.77 -3.23
N ILE A 76 -48.09 -19.12 -3.63
CA ILE A 76 -48.11 -17.83 -4.31
C ILE A 76 -48.90 -17.93 -5.63
N ASN A 77 -48.64 -18.97 -6.43
CA ASN A 77 -49.37 -19.18 -7.69
C ASN A 77 -50.85 -19.50 -7.47
N VAL A 78 -51.20 -20.24 -6.41
CA VAL A 78 -52.61 -20.49 -6.03
C VAL A 78 -53.29 -19.20 -5.58
N ILE A 79 -52.63 -18.35 -4.79
CA ILE A 79 -53.17 -17.04 -4.38
C ILE A 79 -53.37 -16.15 -5.61
N ASN A 80 -52.37 -16.06 -6.49
CA ASN A 80 -52.45 -15.21 -7.69
C ASN A 80 -53.50 -15.69 -8.70
N ARG A 81 -53.75 -16.99 -8.81
CA ARG A 81 -54.74 -17.56 -9.74
C ARG A 81 -56.15 -17.60 -9.19
N ASN A 82 -56.31 -17.92 -7.90
CA ASN A 82 -57.60 -18.10 -7.27
C ASN A 82 -58.03 -16.87 -6.45
N GLY A 83 -57.25 -15.79 -6.46
CA GLY A 83 -57.47 -14.59 -5.64
C GLY A 83 -57.23 -14.77 -4.14
N GLY A 84 -56.83 -15.97 -3.70
CA GLY A 84 -56.79 -16.35 -2.28
C GLY A 84 -58.18 -16.51 -1.67
N TRP A 85 -58.30 -17.29 -0.58
CA TRP A 85 -59.51 -17.28 0.23
C TRP A 85 -59.49 -16.00 1.08
N VAL A 86 -60.33 -15.03 0.73
CA VAL A 86 -60.60 -13.87 1.58
C VAL A 86 -61.69 -14.29 2.55
N ASP A 87 -61.36 -14.38 3.84
CA ASP A 87 -62.36 -14.62 4.89
C ASP A 87 -63.28 -13.39 4.95
N THR A 88 -64.50 -13.53 4.44
CA THR A 88 -65.48 -12.42 4.33
C THR A 88 -66.08 -12.02 5.69
N PHE A 89 -65.85 -12.81 6.74
CA PHE A 89 -66.44 -12.61 8.06
C PHE A 89 -65.46 -12.15 9.14
N ASN A 90 -64.19 -11.89 8.82
CA ASN A 90 -63.23 -11.36 9.80
C ASN A 90 -62.58 -10.04 9.33
N PRO A 91 -63.27 -8.90 9.48
CA PRO A 91 -62.71 -7.58 9.17
C PRO A 91 -61.52 -7.19 10.08
N ILE A 92 -61.30 -7.92 11.19
CA ILE A 92 -60.26 -7.63 12.20
C ILE A 92 -58.92 -8.29 11.83
N ALA A 93 -58.91 -9.37 11.04
CA ALA A 93 -57.67 -10.05 10.62
C ALA A 93 -56.70 -9.16 9.81
N TYR A 94 -57.21 -8.07 9.23
CA TYR A 94 -56.43 -7.04 8.52
C TYR A 94 -56.32 -5.72 9.29
N ALA A 95 -56.93 -5.62 10.48
CA ALA A 95 -56.87 -4.44 11.34
C ALA A 95 -55.56 -4.35 12.15
N ASP A 96 -54.94 -5.49 12.44
CA ASP A 96 -53.66 -5.51 13.14
C ASP A 96 -52.54 -5.00 12.23
N LYS A 97 -51.86 -3.94 12.71
CA LYS A 97 -50.73 -3.30 12.03
C LYS A 97 -49.70 -4.37 11.69
N THR A 98 -49.62 -4.74 10.42
CA THR A 98 -48.54 -5.60 9.92
C THR A 98 -47.21 -4.96 10.33
N LYS A 99 -46.19 -5.78 10.62
CA LYS A 99 -44.84 -5.27 10.95
C LYS A 99 -44.35 -4.23 9.93
N TRP A 100 -44.78 -4.38 8.67
CA TRP A 100 -44.59 -3.42 7.60
C TRP A 100 -45.21 -2.04 7.89
N ARG A 101 -46.49 -1.98 8.24
CA ARG A 101 -47.18 -0.72 8.51
C ARG A 101 -46.70 -0.04 9.79
N ALA A 102 -46.28 -0.81 10.78
CA ALA A 102 -45.61 -0.28 11.97
C ALA A 102 -44.26 0.39 11.61
N HIS A 103 -43.47 -0.26 10.75
CA HIS A 103 -42.21 0.29 10.25
C HIS A 103 -42.40 1.53 9.36
N GLU A 104 -43.42 1.53 8.51
CA GLU A 104 -43.76 2.69 7.67
C GLU A 104 -44.12 3.92 8.52
N LEU A 105 -44.89 3.73 9.60
CA LEU A 105 -45.19 4.80 10.56
C LEU A 105 -43.94 5.30 11.29
N GLU A 106 -43.02 4.40 11.66
CA GLU A 106 -41.74 4.74 12.28
C GLU A 106 -40.86 5.59 11.34
N MET A 107 -40.78 5.23 10.06
CA MET A 107 -40.05 6.02 9.06
C MET A 107 -40.65 7.43 8.89
N GLN A 108 -41.98 7.53 8.86
CA GLN A 108 -42.66 8.84 8.81
C GLN A 108 -42.40 9.69 10.06
N GLU A 109 -42.26 9.07 11.24
CA GLU A 109 -41.88 9.75 12.49
C GLU A 109 -40.46 10.32 12.39
N ILE A 110 -39.51 9.52 11.88
CA ILE A 110 -38.13 9.92 11.68
C ILE A 110 -38.04 11.09 10.69
N ASP A 111 -38.77 11.01 9.57
CA ASP A 111 -38.80 12.08 8.58
C ASP A 111 -39.38 13.38 9.14
N ARG A 112 -40.45 13.30 9.94
CA ARG A 112 -40.99 14.46 10.66
C ARG A 112 -39.95 15.08 11.60
N ASN A 113 -39.23 14.25 12.37
CA ASN A 113 -38.19 14.72 13.28
C ASN A 113 -36.98 15.32 12.56
N ASN A 114 -36.60 14.76 11.42
CA ASN A 114 -35.54 15.28 10.55
C ASN A 114 -35.92 16.66 9.99
N LEU A 115 -37.16 16.85 9.54
CA LEU A 115 -37.67 18.14 9.08
C LEU A 115 -37.62 19.20 10.19
N VAL A 116 -38.07 18.86 11.40
CA VAL A 116 -38.00 19.78 12.55
C VAL A 116 -36.55 20.16 12.87
N THR A 117 -35.64 19.18 12.85
CA THR A 117 -34.21 19.41 13.11
C THR A 117 -33.59 20.27 12.01
N TYR A 118 -33.93 20.03 10.74
CA TYR A 118 -33.50 20.85 9.62
C TYR A 118 -33.94 22.30 9.78
N HIS A 119 -35.22 22.54 10.13
CA HIS A 119 -35.70 23.91 10.38
C HIS A 119 -34.99 24.57 11.57
N LYS A 120 -34.67 23.82 12.63
CA LYS A 120 -33.85 24.33 13.74
C LYS A 120 -32.46 24.75 13.29
N ILE A 121 -31.82 23.96 12.43
CA ILE A 121 -30.47 24.28 11.90
C ILE A 121 -30.53 25.50 10.97
N VAL A 122 -31.50 25.56 10.06
CA VAL A 122 -31.65 26.68 9.11
C VAL A 122 -31.96 27.98 9.83
N ASN A 123 -32.78 27.93 10.88
CA ASN A 123 -33.15 29.11 11.67
C ASN A 123 -32.15 29.44 12.79
N ALA A 124 -31.17 28.58 13.05
CA ALA A 124 -30.12 28.85 14.01
C ALA A 124 -29.25 30.00 13.49
N LYS A 125 -29.34 31.15 14.15
CA LYS A 125 -28.40 32.25 13.94
C LYS A 125 -27.17 32.01 14.81
N SER A 126 -25.98 32.28 14.26
CA SER A 126 -24.75 32.28 15.04
C SER A 126 -24.86 33.29 16.18
N GLU A 127 -24.59 32.87 17.41
CA GLU A 127 -24.46 33.77 18.57
C GLU A 127 -23.24 34.68 18.45
N TYR A 128 -22.25 34.27 17.65
CA TYR A 128 -21.06 35.05 17.37
C TYR A 128 -21.31 36.09 16.27
N ASP A 129 -20.84 37.32 16.50
CA ASP A 129 -20.83 38.35 15.47
C ASP A 129 -19.98 37.89 14.28
N THR A 130 -20.59 37.94 13.10
CA THR A 130 -19.96 37.64 11.81
C THR A 130 -18.69 38.45 11.57
N ARG A 131 -18.61 39.69 12.09
CA ARG A 131 -17.42 40.55 11.96
C ARG A 131 -16.27 40.02 12.80
N ASP A 132 -16.53 39.75 14.07
CA ASP A 132 -15.53 39.22 15.00
C ASP A 132 -15.01 37.86 14.54
N LEU A 133 -15.89 37.00 14.03
CA LEU A 133 -15.51 35.71 13.46
C LEU A 133 -14.62 35.88 12.22
N ALA A 134 -14.92 36.84 11.35
CA ALA A 134 -14.12 37.13 10.17
C ALA A 134 -12.75 37.71 10.53
N GLU A 135 -12.66 38.57 11.54
CA GLU A 135 -11.40 39.11 12.04
C GLU A 135 -10.56 38.03 12.71
N TYR A 136 -11.18 37.20 13.56
CA TYR A 136 -10.53 36.05 14.16
C TYR A 136 -10.04 35.07 13.09
N TRP A 137 -10.84 34.82 12.04
CA TRP A 137 -10.44 33.97 10.94
C TRP A 137 -9.26 34.54 10.15
N LYS A 138 -9.23 35.85 9.89
CA LYS A 138 -8.07 36.53 9.29
C LYS A 138 -6.82 36.37 10.15
N TYR A 139 -6.94 36.59 11.46
CA TYR A 139 -5.86 36.40 12.42
C TYR A 139 -5.31 34.96 12.41
N VAL A 140 -6.21 33.96 12.42
CA VAL A 140 -5.83 32.54 12.36
C VAL A 140 -5.13 32.21 11.05
N VAL A 141 -5.67 32.67 9.91
CA VAL A 141 -5.04 32.49 8.59
C VAL A 141 -3.65 33.12 8.54
N GLU A 142 -3.48 34.31 9.12
CA GLU A 142 -2.18 34.98 9.21
C GLU A 142 -1.19 34.21 10.09
N LYS A 143 -1.62 33.75 11.27
CA LYS A 143 -0.79 32.88 12.11
C LYS A 143 -0.41 31.58 11.41
N LEU A 144 -1.33 30.98 10.66
CA LEU A 144 -1.07 29.77 9.88
C LEU A 144 -0.10 30.03 8.72
N LYS A 145 -0.19 31.18 8.05
CA LYS A 145 0.80 31.59 7.05
C LYS A 145 2.19 31.76 7.65
N ASN A 146 2.28 32.39 8.82
CA ASN A 146 3.55 32.68 9.47
C ASN A 146 4.18 31.44 10.12
N SER A 147 3.36 30.50 10.60
CA SER A 147 3.84 29.26 11.24
C SER A 147 4.05 28.10 10.25
N SER A 148 3.35 28.09 9.11
CA SER A 148 3.49 27.02 8.13
C SER A 148 4.79 27.12 7.36
N LYS A 149 5.52 26.01 7.30
CA LYS A 149 6.75 25.86 6.53
C LYS A 149 6.53 26.04 5.02
N TYR A 150 5.31 25.84 4.53
CA TYR A 150 4.94 25.98 3.12
C TYR A 150 3.56 26.65 2.95
N PRO A 151 3.47 27.98 3.14
CA PRO A 151 2.21 28.71 3.12
C PRO A 151 1.49 28.63 1.77
N CYS A 152 2.25 28.60 0.68
CA CYS A 152 1.73 28.49 -0.68
C CYS A 152 0.96 27.18 -0.95
N ILE A 153 1.20 26.11 -0.18
CA ILE A 153 0.48 24.84 -0.35
C ILE A 153 -0.90 24.89 0.31
N LEU A 154 -1.02 25.60 1.44
CA LEU A 154 -2.26 25.73 2.19
C LEU A 154 -3.23 26.72 1.55
N PHE A 155 -2.71 27.76 0.90
CA PHE A 155 -3.50 28.90 0.45
C PHE A 155 -3.54 29.11 -1.06
N ASP A 156 -2.59 28.56 -1.83
CA ASP A 156 -2.59 28.64 -3.30
C ASP A 156 -3.04 27.28 -3.85
N LYS A 157 -4.08 27.25 -4.70
CA LYS A 157 -4.65 26.01 -5.28
C LYS A 157 -3.72 25.33 -6.32
N LYS A 158 -2.44 25.72 -6.37
CA LYS A 158 -1.48 25.20 -7.33
C LYS A 158 -0.95 23.87 -6.82
N SER A 159 -1.00 22.84 -7.66
CA SER A 159 -0.42 21.54 -7.30
C SER A 159 1.05 21.71 -6.93
N LEU A 160 1.48 21.07 -5.86
CA LEU A 160 2.87 21.07 -5.39
C LEU A 160 3.86 20.70 -6.51
N ASP A 161 3.42 19.84 -7.42
CA ASP A 161 4.15 19.39 -8.60
C ASP A 161 4.42 20.51 -9.62
N PHE A 162 3.59 21.55 -9.68
CA PHE A 162 3.75 22.68 -10.60
C PHE A 162 4.83 23.65 -10.11
N ILE A 163 4.82 23.97 -8.81
CA ILE A 163 5.77 24.90 -8.18
C ILE A 163 7.20 24.37 -8.31
N ILE A 164 7.39 23.05 -8.12
CA ILE A 164 8.71 22.40 -8.19
C ILE A 164 9.25 22.33 -9.63
N ARG A 165 8.39 22.29 -10.66
CA ARG A 165 8.80 22.28 -12.07
C ARG A 165 9.35 23.63 -12.53
N GLN A 166 8.89 24.73 -11.95
CA GLN A 166 9.28 26.08 -12.38
C GLN A 166 10.54 26.61 -11.70
N GLU A 167 10.98 26.00 -10.59
CA GLU A 167 12.25 26.41 -9.99
C GLU A 167 13.42 25.92 -10.85
N PRO A 168 14.45 26.76 -11.07
CA PRO A 168 15.60 26.41 -11.88
C PRO A 168 16.32 25.26 -11.20
N SER A 169 16.00 24.04 -11.62
CA SER A 169 16.83 22.90 -11.34
C SER A 169 18.14 23.11 -12.11
N ILE A 170 19.21 22.45 -11.68
CA ILE A 170 20.53 22.47 -12.32
C ILE A 170 20.49 22.11 -13.84
N SER A 171 19.31 21.75 -14.38
CA SER A 171 19.04 21.64 -15.82
C SER A 171 19.50 22.84 -16.66
N CYS A 172 19.41 24.08 -16.16
CA CYS A 172 19.76 25.24 -16.98
C CYS A 172 21.28 25.42 -17.19
N ILE A 173 22.12 24.93 -16.27
CA ILE A 173 23.58 25.04 -16.40
C ILE A 173 24.17 23.80 -17.08
N CYS A 174 23.51 22.64 -16.97
CA CYS A 174 23.95 21.37 -17.56
C CYS A 174 23.36 21.06 -18.96
N ALA A 175 22.66 22.01 -19.59
CA ALA A 175 22.07 21.85 -20.93
C ALA A 175 23.11 21.54 -22.05
N ARG A 176 24.41 21.49 -21.73
CA ARG A 176 25.49 21.13 -22.66
C ARG A 176 25.82 19.64 -22.75
N LEU A 177 25.13 18.76 -22.01
CA LEU A 177 25.31 17.30 -22.16
C LEU A 177 23.95 16.62 -22.28
N GLU A 178 23.50 16.42 -23.52
CA GLU A 178 22.31 15.64 -23.87
C GLU A 178 22.53 14.14 -23.59
N LYS A 179 22.69 13.78 -22.32
CA LYS A 179 22.65 12.39 -21.88
C LYS A 179 21.34 12.19 -21.14
N GLU A 180 20.45 11.38 -21.70
CA GLU A 180 19.19 11.06 -21.02
C GLU A 180 19.48 10.44 -19.65
N ARG A 181 19.02 11.12 -18.60
CA ARG A 181 19.15 10.66 -17.22
C ARG A 181 18.20 9.49 -16.96
N PRO A 182 18.69 8.35 -16.43
CA PRO A 182 17.85 7.21 -16.16
C PRO A 182 16.85 7.54 -15.05
N ARG A 183 15.62 7.08 -15.23
CA ARG A 183 14.55 7.19 -14.24
C ARG A 183 14.23 5.83 -13.66
N VAL A 184 13.90 5.79 -12.39
CA VAL A 184 13.44 4.58 -11.69
C VAL A 184 12.17 4.86 -10.93
N PHE A 185 11.38 3.82 -10.67
CA PHE A 185 10.23 3.91 -9.79
C PHE A 185 10.42 3.01 -8.56
N MET A 186 9.84 3.43 -7.44
CA MET A 186 9.76 2.64 -6.22
C MET A 186 8.36 2.75 -5.61
N ASP A 187 7.78 1.60 -5.30
CA ASP A 187 6.46 1.46 -4.70
C ASP A 187 6.60 1.16 -3.21
N PHE A 188 5.99 1.96 -2.35
CA PHE A 188 6.05 1.79 -0.90
C PHE A 188 4.74 1.26 -0.33
N ARG A 189 4.86 0.37 0.66
CA ARG A 189 3.72 -0.23 1.35
C ARG A 189 4.06 -0.45 2.82
N VAL A 190 3.05 -0.37 3.69
CA VAL A 190 3.16 -0.88 5.07
C VAL A 190 3.08 -2.41 5.04
N LYS A 191 3.93 -3.11 5.80
CA LYS A 191 3.92 -4.58 5.87
C LYS A 191 2.55 -5.08 6.28
N ASN A 192 1.96 -5.97 5.48
CA ASN A 192 0.59 -6.48 5.65
C ASN A 192 -0.50 -5.40 5.70
N GLY A 193 -0.20 -4.19 5.25
CA GLY A 193 -1.09 -3.03 5.37
C GLY A 193 -1.31 -2.31 4.05
N VAL A 194 -1.51 -1.01 4.15
CA VAL A 194 -1.95 -0.13 3.07
C VAL A 194 -0.78 0.22 2.13
N TYR A 195 -1.10 0.39 0.84
CA TYR A 195 -0.20 0.94 -0.16
C TYR A 195 -0.01 2.45 0.05
N LEU A 196 1.22 2.90 0.24
CA LEU A 196 1.52 4.30 0.56
C LEU A 196 1.57 5.16 -0.71
N GLY A 197 2.14 4.61 -1.78
CA GLY A 197 2.25 5.28 -3.07
C GLY A 197 3.52 4.91 -3.84
N ARG A 198 3.61 5.43 -5.06
CA ARG A 198 4.78 5.33 -5.93
C ARG A 198 5.59 6.61 -5.86
N ILE A 199 6.92 6.49 -5.86
CA ILE A 199 7.83 7.59 -6.18
C ILE A 199 8.52 7.30 -7.51
N ILE A 200 8.81 8.36 -8.25
CA ILE A 200 9.63 8.32 -9.46
C ILE A 200 10.84 9.18 -9.20
N ILE A 201 12.02 8.63 -9.51
CA ILE A 201 13.31 9.20 -9.22
C ILE A 201 14.07 9.38 -10.53
N GLU A 202 14.69 10.54 -10.70
CA GLU A 202 15.67 10.83 -11.75
C GLU A 202 17.07 10.73 -11.15
N LEU A 203 17.98 10.04 -11.83
CA LEU A 203 19.34 9.78 -11.36
C LEU A 203 20.36 10.59 -12.17
N TYR A 204 21.40 11.10 -11.51
CA TYR A 204 22.41 11.97 -12.11
C TYR A 204 23.64 11.20 -12.60
N ASN A 205 23.43 10.33 -13.60
CA ASN A 205 24.50 9.49 -14.18
C ASN A 205 25.60 10.31 -14.88
N ASP A 206 25.30 11.56 -15.23
CA ASP A 206 26.23 12.53 -15.79
C ASP A 206 27.21 13.10 -14.76
N ILE A 207 26.85 13.08 -13.47
CA ILE A 207 27.67 13.63 -12.38
C ILE A 207 28.31 12.52 -11.56
N VAL A 208 27.56 11.47 -11.22
CA VAL A 208 27.99 10.35 -10.36
C VAL A 208 27.66 8.99 -11.01
N PRO A 209 28.29 8.65 -12.15
CA PRO A 209 28.00 7.42 -12.90
C PRO A 209 28.18 6.13 -12.10
N VAL A 210 29.22 6.02 -11.27
CA VAL A 210 29.50 4.79 -10.50
C VAL A 210 28.42 4.57 -9.45
N THR A 211 28.05 5.64 -8.73
CA THR A 211 27.00 5.60 -7.72
C THR A 211 25.63 5.27 -8.33
N VAL A 212 25.33 5.87 -9.49
CA VAL A 212 24.07 5.64 -10.20
C VAL A 212 23.99 4.23 -10.77
N GLN A 213 25.10 3.68 -11.30
CA GLN A 213 25.14 2.31 -11.80
C GLN A 213 24.86 1.30 -10.68
N ASN A 214 25.48 1.47 -9.50
CA ASN A 214 25.19 0.64 -8.33
C ASN A 214 23.69 0.65 -7.97
N PHE A 215 23.11 1.85 -7.81
CA PHE A 215 21.70 1.98 -7.44
C PHE A 215 20.76 1.43 -8.52
N LEU A 216 21.04 1.69 -9.80
CA LEU A 216 20.22 1.23 -10.92
C LEU A 216 20.22 -0.30 -11.03
N SER A 217 21.39 -0.93 -10.90
CA SER A 217 21.55 -2.38 -10.96
C SER A 217 20.76 -3.08 -9.85
N ILE A 218 20.86 -2.60 -8.61
CA ILE A 218 20.10 -3.15 -7.48
C ILE A 218 18.59 -2.90 -7.65
N CYS A 219 18.20 -1.73 -8.17
CA CYS A 219 16.80 -1.42 -8.45
C CYS A 219 16.20 -2.35 -9.53
N CYS A 220 16.98 -2.70 -10.56
CA CYS A 220 16.55 -3.55 -11.68
C CYS A 220 16.75 -5.05 -11.45
N LYS A 221 17.21 -5.45 -10.27
CA LYS A 221 17.51 -6.86 -9.93
C LYS A 221 18.59 -7.48 -10.81
N MET A 222 19.62 -6.70 -11.14
CA MET A 222 20.84 -7.22 -11.75
C MET A 222 21.67 -7.94 -10.68
N ASP A 223 22.33 -9.04 -11.05
CA ASP A 223 23.21 -9.83 -10.18
C ASP A 223 22.54 -10.44 -8.94
N GLY A 224 21.21 -10.59 -8.97
CA GLY A 224 20.43 -11.21 -7.90
C GLY A 224 20.17 -10.31 -6.68
N LEU A 225 20.77 -9.12 -6.62
CA LEU A 225 20.53 -8.12 -5.59
C LEU A 225 19.29 -7.28 -5.90
N THR A 226 18.43 -7.00 -4.93
CA THR A 226 17.24 -6.16 -5.17
C THR A 226 16.81 -5.32 -4.00
N TYR A 227 16.31 -4.11 -4.28
CA TYR A 227 15.60 -3.29 -3.30
C TYR A 227 14.17 -3.79 -3.03
N LYS A 228 13.64 -4.70 -3.85
CA LYS A 228 12.31 -5.28 -3.62
C LYS A 228 12.27 -6.03 -2.28
N ASN A 229 11.26 -5.74 -1.49
CA ASN A 229 11.05 -6.18 -0.10
C ASN A 229 12.08 -5.65 0.91
N CYS A 230 12.95 -4.70 0.53
CA CYS A 230 13.81 -4.02 1.48
C CYS A 230 12.98 -3.14 2.42
N GLN A 231 13.34 -3.13 3.70
CA GLN A 231 12.65 -2.35 4.73
C GLN A 231 13.19 -0.92 4.79
N VAL A 232 12.29 0.01 5.08
CA VAL A 232 12.67 1.34 5.56
C VAL A 232 12.98 1.19 7.04
N HIS A 233 14.26 1.15 7.37
CA HIS A 233 14.71 0.90 8.73
C HIS A 233 14.77 2.18 9.58
N ARG A 234 14.84 3.35 8.93
CA ARG A 234 14.84 4.65 9.62
C ARG A 234 13.99 5.70 8.89
N VAL A 235 13.15 6.39 9.63
CA VAL A 235 12.40 7.59 9.24
C VAL A 235 12.62 8.60 10.36
N ALA A 236 13.43 9.63 10.10
CA ALA A 236 13.66 10.74 11.00
C ALA A 236 12.69 11.88 10.62
N PRO A 237 11.64 12.15 11.43
CA PRO A 237 10.59 13.07 11.05
C PRO A 237 11.12 14.45 10.69
N GLY A 238 10.66 14.98 9.56
CA GLY A 238 11.07 16.29 9.05
C GLY A 238 12.55 16.40 8.66
N GLN A 239 13.29 15.29 8.60
CA GLN A 239 14.69 15.24 8.19
C GLN A 239 14.89 14.37 6.96
N TYR A 240 14.92 13.05 7.12
CA TYR A 240 15.23 12.09 6.05
C TYR A 240 14.69 10.70 6.35
N ILE A 241 14.63 9.88 5.31
CA ILE A 241 14.25 8.46 5.35
C ILE A 241 15.48 7.65 4.92
N GLU A 242 15.91 6.64 5.68
CA GLU A 242 17.00 5.72 5.31
C GLU A 242 16.45 4.31 5.03
N THR A 243 16.91 3.74 3.92
CA THR A 243 16.53 2.41 3.43
C THR A 243 17.67 1.82 2.59
N GLY A 244 17.45 0.71 1.90
CA GLY A 244 18.45 0.07 1.04
C GLY A 244 19.39 -0.90 1.75
N ASP A 245 19.09 -1.29 3.00
CA ASP A 245 19.73 -2.44 3.63
C ASP A 245 19.10 -3.74 3.07
N ILE A 246 19.72 -4.27 2.01
CA ILE A 246 19.23 -5.45 1.29
C ILE A 246 19.64 -6.77 1.94
N THR A 247 20.50 -6.75 2.96
CA THR A 247 21.00 -7.98 3.61
C THR A 247 20.35 -8.23 4.96
N LYS A 248 20.36 -7.25 5.87
CA LYS A 248 19.84 -7.39 7.25
C LYS A 248 18.52 -6.65 7.48
N GLY A 249 18.23 -5.61 6.69
CA GLY A 249 17.03 -4.78 6.79
C GLY A 249 16.93 -3.94 8.06
N ASN A 250 18.02 -3.74 8.80
CA ASN A 250 18.05 -3.02 10.08
C ASN A 250 19.04 -1.84 10.11
N GLY A 251 19.69 -1.54 8.98
CA GLY A 251 20.66 -0.47 8.81
C GLY A 251 22.11 -0.89 9.08
N LYS A 252 22.36 -2.13 9.53
CA LYS A 252 23.72 -2.67 9.75
C LYS A 252 24.24 -3.54 8.60
N GLY A 253 23.48 -3.65 7.52
CA GLY A 253 23.81 -4.45 6.36
C GLY A 253 23.98 -3.62 5.07
N GLY A 254 23.63 -4.23 3.94
CA GLY A 254 23.84 -3.68 2.60
C GLY A 254 25.10 -4.23 1.92
N ILE A 255 25.04 -4.30 0.60
CA ILE A 255 26.13 -4.76 -0.27
C ILE A 255 25.99 -4.04 -1.62
N SER A 256 27.10 -3.61 -2.21
CA SER A 256 27.11 -2.98 -3.52
C SER A 256 27.28 -4.01 -4.64
N ILE A 257 27.06 -3.60 -5.89
CA ILE A 257 27.37 -4.46 -7.04
C ILE A 257 28.87 -4.69 -7.23
N TYR A 258 29.72 -3.87 -6.59
CA TYR A 258 31.18 -3.92 -6.69
C TYR A 258 31.81 -4.71 -5.54
N GLY A 259 31.01 -5.30 -4.63
CA GLY A 259 31.47 -5.94 -3.40
C GLY A 259 30.79 -5.36 -2.15
N GLU A 260 31.36 -5.56 -0.97
CA GLU A 260 30.76 -5.09 0.29
C GLU A 260 30.55 -3.58 0.34
N THR A 261 31.55 -2.82 -0.10
CA THR A 261 31.51 -1.35 -0.14
C THR A 261 32.28 -0.80 -1.36
N PHE A 262 32.05 0.46 -1.70
CA PHE A 262 32.77 1.19 -2.75
C PHE A 262 33.05 2.64 -2.31
N PRO A 263 34.08 3.32 -2.84
CA PRO A 263 34.44 4.67 -2.42
C PRO A 263 33.41 5.74 -2.83
N GLU A 264 33.38 6.85 -2.09
CA GLU A 264 32.63 8.06 -2.46
C GLU A 264 33.18 8.69 -3.75
N GLU A 265 32.27 9.09 -4.66
CA GLU A 265 32.64 9.53 -6.02
C GLU A 265 32.89 11.04 -6.09
N ASN A 266 31.88 11.88 -5.79
CA ASN A 266 32.05 13.32 -5.63
C ASN A 266 30.93 13.96 -4.79
N HIS A 267 31.14 15.20 -4.35
CA HIS A 267 30.19 15.99 -3.56
C HIS A 267 29.73 17.27 -4.28
N LYS A 268 29.66 17.24 -5.62
CA LYS A 268 29.22 18.41 -6.42
C LYS A 268 27.76 18.77 -6.16
N LEU A 269 26.96 17.78 -5.79
CA LEU A 269 25.53 17.89 -5.55
C LEU A 269 25.24 18.17 -4.08
N ARG A 270 24.33 19.13 -3.82
CA ARG A 270 23.92 19.56 -2.48
C ARG A 270 22.52 19.05 -2.14
N HIS A 271 22.27 18.86 -0.85
CA HIS A 271 20.99 18.44 -0.26
C HIS A 271 20.10 19.66 0.01
N SER A 272 19.88 20.46 -1.03
CA SER A 272 19.22 21.77 -0.92
C SER A 272 17.69 21.69 -0.80
N LYS A 273 17.08 20.55 -1.12
CA LYS A 273 15.61 20.41 -1.19
C LYS A 273 15.14 19.05 -0.67
N MET A 274 13.82 18.94 -0.47
CA MET A 274 13.13 17.67 -0.26
C MET A 274 13.22 16.79 -1.51
N GLY A 275 13.34 15.48 -1.31
CA GLY A 275 13.36 14.48 -2.37
C GLY A 275 14.74 14.29 -3.00
N VAL A 276 15.82 14.80 -2.42
CA VAL A 276 17.19 14.49 -2.86
C VAL A 276 17.57 13.11 -2.35
N LEU A 277 18.11 12.26 -3.23
CA LEU A 277 18.66 10.96 -2.87
C LEU A 277 20.16 11.08 -2.59
N SER A 278 20.60 10.48 -1.50
CA SER A 278 22.01 10.41 -1.14
C SER A 278 22.40 9.09 -0.51
N MET A 279 23.65 8.67 -0.69
CA MET A 279 24.16 7.43 -0.11
C MET A 279 24.35 7.57 1.40
N VAL A 280 24.08 6.49 2.12
CA VAL A 280 24.41 6.40 3.54
C VAL A 280 25.85 5.90 3.65
N SER A 281 26.74 6.72 4.19
CA SER A 281 28.13 6.36 4.41
C SER A 281 28.25 5.36 5.57
N VAL A 282 28.96 4.26 5.37
CA VAL A 282 29.09 3.14 6.33
C VAL A 282 30.40 3.25 7.14
N GLY A 283 31.26 4.22 6.82
CA GLY A 283 32.58 4.36 7.45
C GLY A 283 33.46 5.41 6.78
N LYS A 284 34.77 5.14 6.66
CA LYS A 284 35.80 6.03 6.08
C LYS A 284 35.56 6.34 4.59
N LYS A 285 34.54 7.13 4.27
CA LYS A 285 34.13 7.53 2.91
C LYS A 285 33.78 6.35 1.99
N LEU A 286 33.04 5.39 2.55
CA LEU A 286 32.62 4.18 1.88
C LEU A 286 31.09 4.09 1.82
N ASN A 287 30.59 3.72 0.65
CA ASN A 287 29.18 3.53 0.34
C ASN A 287 28.87 2.05 0.12
N ASN A 288 27.59 1.70 0.23
CA ASN A 288 27.08 0.36 -0.06
C ASN A 288 25.74 0.46 -0.84
N SER A 289 24.74 -0.35 -0.51
CA SER A 289 23.38 -0.24 -1.08
C SER A 289 22.45 0.72 -0.34
N GLN A 290 22.79 1.18 0.87
CA GLN A 290 21.93 2.01 1.69
C GLN A 290 21.89 3.44 1.16
N PHE A 291 20.69 3.99 1.12
CA PHE A 291 20.46 5.36 0.65
C PHE A 291 19.43 6.05 1.53
N SER A 292 19.51 7.38 1.53
CA SER A 292 18.60 8.26 2.22
C SER A 292 17.85 9.15 1.24
N ILE A 293 16.59 9.44 1.55
CA ILE A 293 15.76 10.41 0.84
C ILE A 293 15.51 11.58 1.78
N THR A 294 15.88 12.79 1.36
CA THR A 294 15.67 13.98 2.19
C THR A 294 14.19 14.37 2.23
N LEU A 295 13.69 14.77 3.39
CA LEU A 295 12.36 15.34 3.60
C LEU A 295 12.39 16.88 3.72
N THR A 296 13.58 17.43 3.94
CA THR A 296 13.87 18.86 4.05
C THR A 296 15.26 19.13 3.46
N ALA A 297 15.62 20.39 3.26
CA ALA A 297 17.01 20.75 3.00
C ALA A 297 17.90 20.38 4.20
N ILE A 298 19.01 19.66 3.97
CA ILE A 298 19.95 19.24 5.02
C ILE A 298 21.37 19.63 4.64
N LYS A 299 21.75 20.86 5.00
CA LYS A 299 23.12 21.37 4.77
C LYS A 299 24.19 20.51 5.46
N LYS A 300 23.84 19.82 6.55
CA LYS A 300 24.77 18.94 7.30
C LYS A 300 25.26 17.73 6.49
N PHE A 301 24.56 17.35 5.43
CA PHE A 301 24.97 16.21 4.59
C PHE A 301 25.86 16.64 3.41
N ASP A 302 25.94 17.94 3.14
CA ASP A 302 26.76 18.47 2.05
C ASP A 302 28.24 18.23 2.35
N GLY A 303 28.96 17.64 1.39
CA GLY A 303 30.38 17.27 1.55
C GLY A 303 30.65 16.01 2.37
N LEU A 304 29.63 15.42 3.01
CA LEU A 304 29.75 14.18 3.80
C LEU A 304 29.07 12.98 3.15
N ARG A 305 28.00 13.21 2.38
CA ARG A 305 27.26 12.16 1.67
C ARG A 305 27.23 12.48 0.19
N VAL A 306 27.29 11.44 -0.64
CA VAL A 306 27.18 11.58 -2.11
C VAL A 306 25.71 11.66 -2.48
N ALA A 307 25.26 12.81 -2.97
CA ALA A 307 23.94 12.97 -3.57
C ALA A 307 23.97 12.50 -5.03
N PHE A 308 22.95 11.74 -5.46
CA PHE A 308 22.99 11.05 -6.76
C PHE A 308 21.66 11.06 -7.53
N GLY A 309 20.59 11.62 -6.98
CA GLY A 309 19.32 11.73 -7.68
C GLY A 309 18.31 12.65 -7.01
N LYS A 310 17.15 12.82 -7.66
CA LYS A 310 16.00 13.55 -7.11
C LYS A 310 14.69 12.82 -7.38
N VAL A 311 13.74 12.95 -6.47
CA VAL A 311 12.35 12.55 -6.68
C VAL A 311 11.67 13.58 -7.58
N ILE A 312 11.11 13.11 -8.70
CA ILE A 312 10.39 13.94 -9.67
C ILE A 312 8.86 13.85 -9.51
N LYS A 313 8.36 12.74 -8.95
CA LYS A 313 6.94 12.52 -8.63
C LYS A 313 6.82 11.65 -7.37
N GLY A 314 5.76 11.86 -6.60
CA GLY A 314 5.46 11.05 -5.42
C GLY A 314 5.84 11.69 -4.08
N ASN A 315 5.94 13.02 -4.03
CA ASN A 315 6.22 13.76 -2.79
C ASN A 315 5.15 13.51 -1.72
N THR A 316 3.89 13.30 -2.13
CA THR A 316 2.81 12.89 -1.22
C THR A 316 3.11 11.56 -0.52
N THR A 317 3.75 10.61 -1.20
CA THR A 317 4.23 9.35 -0.61
C THR A 317 5.31 9.60 0.44
N LEU A 318 6.23 10.55 0.19
CA LEU A 318 7.25 10.93 1.17
C LEU A 318 6.63 11.54 2.42
N CYS A 319 5.66 12.45 2.29
CA CYS A 319 4.94 13.02 3.42
C CYS A 319 4.18 11.96 4.24
N LYS A 320 3.56 10.98 3.58
CA LYS A 320 2.91 9.85 4.28
C LYS A 320 3.92 9.02 5.06
N MET A 321 5.10 8.77 4.50
CA MET A 321 6.17 8.05 5.19
C MET A 321 6.72 8.85 6.38
N ASP A 322 6.87 10.17 6.23
CA ASP A 322 7.29 11.10 7.29
C ASP A 322 6.37 11.03 8.52
N GLY A 323 5.05 11.04 8.30
CA GLY A 323 4.05 10.91 9.37
C GLY A 323 4.09 9.57 10.13
N LEU A 324 4.76 8.56 9.59
CA LEU A 324 4.98 7.26 10.25
C LEU A 324 6.31 7.19 11.02
N GLY A 325 7.12 8.25 10.98
CA GLY A 325 8.42 8.29 11.64
C GLY A 325 8.35 8.45 13.16
N ARG A 326 9.48 8.19 13.83
CA ARG A 326 9.65 8.39 15.29
C ARG A 326 10.96 9.11 15.57
N LYS A 327 11.08 9.73 16.74
CA LYS A 327 12.32 10.40 17.19
C LYS A 327 13.54 9.48 17.18
N TYR A 328 13.38 8.20 17.54
CA TYR A 328 14.44 7.19 17.51
C TYR A 328 14.67 6.57 16.12
N GLY A 329 14.02 7.10 15.07
CA GLY A 329 14.20 6.69 13.69
C GLY A 329 13.40 5.46 13.27
N ARG A 330 13.15 4.45 14.12
CA ARG A 330 12.38 3.27 13.68
C ARG A 330 10.90 3.65 13.43
N PRO A 331 10.33 3.38 12.24
CA PRO A 331 8.95 3.77 11.93
C PRO A 331 7.93 3.03 12.80
N ILE A 332 6.77 3.66 13.03
CA ILE A 332 5.67 3.11 13.85
C ILE A 332 5.21 1.76 13.28
N ALA A 333 4.97 1.75 11.97
CA ALA A 333 4.63 0.55 11.22
C ALA A 333 5.80 0.21 10.26
N PRO A 334 6.16 -1.07 10.10
CA PRO A 334 7.22 -1.45 9.18
C PRO A 334 6.83 -1.14 7.73
N ILE A 335 7.63 -0.29 7.07
CA ILE A 335 7.44 0.09 5.67
C ILE A 335 8.42 -0.71 4.82
N LEU A 336 7.97 -1.18 3.65
CA LEU A 336 8.77 -1.94 2.69
C LEU A 336 8.62 -1.39 1.28
N ILE A 337 9.69 -1.54 0.51
CA ILE A 337 9.69 -1.31 -0.94
C ILE A 337 9.01 -2.51 -1.59
N TYR A 338 7.75 -2.36 -1.97
CA TYR A 338 6.94 -3.45 -2.55
C TYR A 338 7.41 -3.83 -3.95
N ASN A 339 7.76 -2.83 -4.76
CA ASN A 339 8.23 -3.03 -6.12
C ASN A 339 9.18 -1.91 -6.51
N CYS A 340 10.14 -2.21 -7.39
CA CYS A 340 11.08 -1.23 -7.91
C CYS A 340 11.55 -1.64 -9.30
N GLY A 341 12.02 -0.68 -10.09
CA GLY A 341 12.60 -0.95 -11.41
C GLY A 341 12.86 0.31 -12.23
N LYS A 342 13.40 0.12 -13.43
CA LYS A 342 13.60 1.20 -14.40
C LYS A 342 12.24 1.74 -14.88
N PHE A 343 12.13 3.06 -14.94
CA PHE A 343 10.96 3.77 -15.45
C PHE A 343 11.24 4.20 -16.90
N ILE A 344 10.42 3.74 -17.83
CA ILE A 344 10.50 4.10 -19.25
C ILE A 344 9.28 5.00 -19.55
N ASN A 345 9.52 6.21 -20.04
CA ASN A 345 8.44 7.14 -20.39
C ASN A 345 7.49 6.47 -21.41
N GLY A 346 6.20 6.40 -21.09
CA GLY A 346 5.17 5.96 -22.05
C GLY A 346 4.80 4.47 -22.07
N LYS A 347 5.40 3.61 -21.23
CA LYS A 347 4.94 2.22 -21.05
C LYS A 347 4.91 1.82 -19.57
N THR A 348 3.79 1.26 -19.12
CA THR A 348 3.72 0.51 -17.86
C THR A 348 4.84 -0.55 -17.83
N PRO A 349 5.49 -0.78 -16.68
CA PRO A 349 6.77 -1.46 -16.60
C PRO A 349 6.71 -2.91 -17.11
N THR A 350 7.34 -3.17 -18.26
CA THR A 350 7.61 -4.52 -18.75
C THR A 350 8.68 -5.16 -17.88
N VAL A 351 8.31 -6.23 -17.18
CA VAL A 351 9.29 -7.15 -16.57
C VAL A 351 10.13 -7.70 -17.72
N LEU A 352 11.42 -7.32 -17.80
CA LEU A 352 12.35 -7.84 -18.80
C LEU A 352 12.38 -9.37 -18.70
N ARG A 353 11.79 -10.04 -19.69
CA ARG A 353 11.96 -11.48 -19.89
C ARG A 353 13.41 -11.72 -20.30
N LYS A 354 14.07 -12.63 -19.59
CA LYS A 354 15.44 -13.11 -19.83
C LYS A 354 15.71 -13.32 -21.32
N PHE A 355 16.78 -12.73 -21.83
CA PHE A 355 17.46 -13.29 -22.99
C PHE A 355 18.19 -14.56 -22.53
N LYS A 356 17.82 -15.68 -23.14
CA LYS A 356 18.63 -16.90 -23.16
C LYS A 356 19.78 -16.66 -24.12
N TYR A 357 20.99 -16.95 -23.67
CA TYR A 357 21.97 -17.69 -24.46
C TYR A 357 22.54 -18.77 -23.55
#